data_AF-S4P592-F1
#
_entry.id   AF-S4P592-F1
#
_cell.length_a   1.000
_cell.length_b   1.000
_cell.length_c   1.000
_cell.angle_alpha   90.00
_cell.angle_beta   90.00
_cell.angle_gamma   90.00
#
_symmetry.space_group_name_H-M   'P 1'
#
loop_
_entity.id
_entity.type
_entity.pdbx_description
1 polymer ?
#
loop_
_entity_poly.entity_id
_entity_poly.type
_entity_poly.pdbx_seq_one_letter_code
_entity_poly.pdbx_strand_id
1 'polypeptide(L)'
;MDSSVFEIKVKCIENMQDTAASLVQSQNNLTRDEKKALMTSNAFSRLDKAEIDNTRAEKESALKLAMRYYLLSLSQCDGNNLSVFRVISLWVDNPGLDLEDASDADSGPLGQLLHAIPSWKFITVLPQLAPRMSNENTPFARHLKQIIKTCAIDHP
;
A
#
# COMPACT_ATOMS: atom_id res chain seq x y z
N MET A 1 -7.70 -0.27 -3.61
CA MET A 1 -8.06 0.33 -2.30
C MET A 1 -9.56 0.41 -2.37
N ASP A 2 -10.21 -0.73 -2.14
CA ASP A 2 -11.52 -1.00 -2.76
C ASP A 2 -12.63 -0.56 -1.81
N SER A 3 -12.48 0.66 -1.29
CA SER A 3 -13.55 1.31 -0.54
C SER A 3 -14.42 2.04 -1.55
N SER A 4 -15.64 1.53 -1.72
CA SER A 4 -16.62 2.15 -2.61
C SER A 4 -16.81 3.64 -2.30
N VAL A 5 -16.77 4.01 -1.02
CA VAL A 5 -16.87 5.41 -0.58
C VAL A 5 -15.71 6.26 -1.09
N PHE A 6 -14.48 5.75 -0.96
CA PHE A 6 -13.27 6.45 -1.43
C PHE A 6 -13.25 6.55 -2.97
N GLU A 7 -13.59 5.47 -3.67
CA GLU A 7 -13.63 5.45 -5.13
C GLU A 7 -14.69 6.39 -5.70
N ILE A 8 -15.89 6.41 -5.10
CA ILE A 8 -16.95 7.35 -5.47
C ILE A 8 -16.47 8.79 -5.26
N LYS A 9 -15.78 9.06 -4.14
CA LYS A 9 -15.22 10.39 -3.85
C LYS A 9 -14.19 10.81 -4.90
N VAL A 10 -13.23 9.95 -5.22
CA VAL A 10 -12.21 10.20 -6.25
C VAL A 10 -12.86 10.49 -7.60
N LYS A 11 -13.78 9.64 -8.04
CA LYS A 11 -14.49 9.81 -9.33
C LYS A 11 -15.32 11.09 -9.38
N CYS A 12 -15.96 11.46 -8.27
CA CYS A 12 -16.72 12.71 -8.19
C CYS A 12 -15.81 13.92 -8.40
N ILE A 13 -14.61 13.91 -7.79
CA ILE A 13 -13.63 14.99 -7.91
C ILE A 13 -13.05 15.07 -9.32
N GLU A 14 -12.76 13.93 -9.97
CA GLU A 14 -12.32 13.89 -11.38
C GLU A 14 -13.36 14.52 -12.31
N ASN A 15 -14.63 14.13 -12.17
CA ASN A 15 -15.73 14.70 -12.94
C ASN A 15 -15.88 16.22 -12.71
N MET A 16 -15.70 16.70 -11.47
CA MET A 16 -15.74 18.11 -11.14
C MET A 16 -14.57 18.88 -11.79
N GLN A 17 -13.38 18.29 -11.83
CA GLN A 17 -12.21 18.86 -12.50
C GLN A 17 -12.41 18.94 -14.02
N ASP A 18 -12.95 17.90 -14.64
CA ASP A 18 -13.23 17.86 -16.09
C ASP A 18 -14.30 18.89 -16.48
N THR A 19 -15.32 19.04 -15.64
CA THR A 19 -16.38 20.04 -15.83
C THR A 19 -15.82 21.46 -15.69
N ALA A 20 -14.98 21.70 -14.68
CA ALA A 20 -14.31 22.99 -14.50
C ALA A 20 -13.37 23.31 -15.67
N ALA A 21 -12.60 22.33 -16.17
CA ALA A 21 -11.73 22.49 -17.33
C ALA A 21 -12.51 22.86 -18.60
N SER A 22 -13.66 22.22 -18.82
CA SER A 22 -14.56 22.51 -19.96
C SER A 22 -15.15 23.93 -19.89
N LEU A 23 -15.52 24.38 -18.69
CA LEU A 23 -16.01 25.75 -18.45
C LEU A 23 -14.91 26.79 -18.65
N VAL A 24 -13.67 26.50 -18.24
CA VAL A 24 -12.50 27.35 -18.51
C VAL A 24 -12.23 27.46 -20.01
N GLN A 25 -12.43 26.39 -20.79
CA GLN A 25 -12.23 26.39 -22.25
C GLN A 25 -13.27 27.23 -23.00
N SER A 26 -14.48 27.39 -22.45
CA SER A 26 -15.57 28.19 -23.03
C SER A 26 -15.43 29.70 -22.73
N GLN A 27 -14.19 30.17 -22.59
CA GLN A 27 -13.73 31.36 -21.85
C GLN A 27 -14.30 32.73 -22.27
N ASN A 28 -15.05 32.82 -23.37
CA ASN A 28 -15.38 34.12 -23.98
C ASN A 28 -16.61 34.84 -23.41
N ASN A 29 -17.48 34.22 -22.60
CA ASN A 29 -18.71 34.88 -22.11
C ASN A 29 -19.16 34.48 -20.68
N LEU A 30 -18.22 34.20 -19.76
CA LEU A 30 -18.58 33.87 -18.37
C LEU A 30 -19.09 35.12 -17.61
N THR A 31 -20.29 35.00 -17.04
CA THR A 31 -20.90 35.98 -16.13
C THR A 31 -20.07 36.14 -14.84
N ARG A 32 -20.29 37.23 -14.11
CA ARG A 32 -19.59 37.50 -12.84
C ARG A 32 -19.79 36.38 -11.81
N ASP A 33 -21.00 35.82 -11.76
CA ASP A 33 -21.35 34.78 -10.80
C ASP A 33 -20.71 33.44 -11.19
N GLU A 34 -20.62 33.11 -12.48
CA GLU A 34 -19.89 31.94 -12.97
C GLU A 34 -18.38 32.05 -12.66
N LYS A 35 -17.78 33.23 -12.81
CA LYS A 35 -16.37 33.44 -12.42
C LYS A 35 -16.15 33.20 -10.93
N LYS A 36 -17.06 33.67 -10.08
CA LYS A 36 -16.99 33.44 -8.62
C LYS A 36 -17.18 31.96 -8.27
N ALA A 37 -18.13 31.30 -8.93
CA ALA A 37 -18.36 29.86 -8.77
C ALA A 37 -17.13 29.05 -9.19
N LEU A 38 -16.47 29.42 -10.30
CA LEU A 38 -15.27 28.77 -10.81
C LEU A 38 -14.08 28.93 -9.85
N MET A 39 -13.84 30.13 -9.31
CA MET A 39 -12.80 30.33 -8.29
C MET A 39 -13.05 29.48 -7.04
N THR A 40 -14.29 29.41 -6.59
CA THR A 40 -14.68 28.62 -5.40
C THR A 40 -14.51 27.12 -5.67
N SER A 41 -14.93 26.66 -6.85
CA SER A 41 -14.78 25.27 -7.29
C SER A 41 -13.30 24.85 -7.36
N ASN A 42 -12.44 25.69 -7.92
CA ASN A 42 -10.99 25.43 -7.95
C ASN A 42 -10.38 25.35 -6.53
N ALA A 43 -10.83 26.18 -5.60
CA ALA A 43 -10.37 26.15 -4.22
C ALA A 43 -10.78 24.83 -3.53
N PHE A 44 -12.03 24.39 -3.70
CA PHE A 44 -12.50 23.10 -3.18
C PHE A 44 -11.79 21.93 -3.83
N SER A 45 -11.61 21.94 -5.15
CA SER A 45 -10.89 20.87 -5.85
C SER A 45 -9.46 20.67 -5.33
N ARG A 46 -8.78 21.76 -4.97
CA ARG A 46 -7.44 21.68 -4.36
C ARG A 46 -7.49 21.07 -2.96
N LEU A 47 -8.48 21.43 -2.14
CA LEU A 47 -8.66 20.86 -0.80
C LEU A 47 -8.99 19.36 -0.88
N ASP A 48 -9.90 18.99 -1.77
CA ASP A 48 -10.30 17.61 -2.00
C ASP A 48 -9.14 16.75 -2.47
N LYS A 49 -8.30 17.27 -3.38
CA LYS A 49 -7.08 16.59 -3.82
C LYS A 49 -6.10 16.37 -2.66
N ALA A 50 -5.88 17.40 -1.84
CA ALA A 50 -5.03 17.27 -0.66
C ALA A 50 -5.58 16.23 0.33
N GLU A 51 -6.91 16.14 0.49
CA GLU A 51 -7.54 15.13 1.35
C GLU A 51 -7.37 13.71 0.81
N ILE A 52 -7.51 13.50 -0.52
CA ILE A 52 -7.25 12.21 -1.16
C ILE A 52 -5.79 11.78 -0.94
N ASP A 53 -4.85 12.69 -1.19
CA ASP A 53 -3.43 12.43 -1.04
C ASP A 53 -3.10 12.09 0.42
N ASN A 54 -3.67 12.83 1.38
CA ASN A 54 -3.54 12.56 2.81
C ASN A 54 -4.13 11.19 3.19
N THR A 55 -5.33 10.85 2.71
CA THR A 55 -5.98 9.55 2.97
C THR A 55 -5.13 8.39 2.44
N ARG A 56 -4.50 8.57 1.27
CA ARG A 56 -3.59 7.57 0.70
C ARG A 56 -2.34 7.39 1.55
N ALA A 57 -1.74 8.50 2.00
CA ALA A 57 -0.57 8.47 2.88
C ALA A 57 -0.88 7.82 4.24
N GLU A 58 -2.02 8.13 4.85
CA GLU A 58 -2.47 7.51 6.10
C GLU A 58 -2.66 6.00 5.94
N LYS A 59 -3.25 5.55 4.83
CA LYS A 59 -3.41 4.12 4.53
C LYS A 59 -2.06 3.42 4.38
N GLU A 60 -1.10 4.05 3.71
CA GLU A 60 0.26 3.51 3.58
C GLU A 60 0.96 3.41 4.94
N SER A 61 0.86 4.45 5.76
CA SER A 61 1.38 4.46 7.13
C SER A 61 0.77 3.36 7.99
N ALA A 62 -0.57 3.21 7.95
CA ALA A 62 -1.27 2.15 8.65
C ALA A 62 -0.86 0.75 8.17
N LEU A 63 -0.63 0.56 6.87
CA LEU A 63 -0.13 -0.69 6.31
C LEU A 63 1.27 -1.02 6.82
N LYS A 64 2.20 -0.05 6.79
CA LYS A 64 3.57 -0.22 7.31
C LYS A 64 3.54 -0.62 8.79
N LEU A 65 2.73 0.07 9.59
CA LEU A 65 2.58 -0.21 11.01
C LEU A 65 2.00 -1.61 11.27
N ALA A 66 0.94 -1.99 10.54
CA ALA A 66 0.33 -3.30 10.65
C ALA A 66 1.33 -4.41 10.28
N MET A 67 2.01 -4.28 9.14
CA MET A 67 3.05 -5.22 8.71
C MET A 67 4.12 -5.39 9.78
N ARG A 68 4.65 -4.29 10.31
CA ARG A 68 5.67 -4.31 11.35
C ARG A 68 5.24 -5.12 12.57
N TYR A 69 4.07 -4.83 13.14
CA TYR A 69 3.63 -5.52 14.36
C TYR A 69 3.27 -6.98 14.12
N TYR A 70 2.75 -7.33 12.95
CA TYR A 70 2.57 -8.74 12.59
C TYR A 70 3.92 -9.47 12.51
N LEU A 71 4.93 -8.88 11.88
CA LEU A 71 6.26 -9.47 11.77
C LEU A 71 6.94 -9.63 13.14
N LEU A 72 6.87 -8.59 13.99
CA LEU A 72 7.37 -8.65 15.38
C LEU A 72 6.65 -9.72 16.20
N SER A 73 5.32 -9.83 16.07
CA SER A 73 4.56 -10.87 16.76
C SER A 73 4.97 -12.27 16.30
N LEU A 74 5.22 -12.47 15.01
CA LEU A 74 5.62 -13.76 14.46
C LEU A 74 7.06 -14.13 14.83
N SER A 75 7.96 -13.15 15.01
CA SER A 75 9.33 -13.42 15.41
C SER A 75 9.46 -13.72 16.91
N GLN A 76 8.63 -13.11 17.76
CA GLN A 76 8.77 -13.21 19.22
C GLN A 76 7.81 -14.21 19.89
N CYS A 77 6.72 -14.61 19.24
CA CYS A 77 5.67 -15.41 19.88
C CYS A 77 5.11 -16.52 18.96
N ASP A 78 4.75 -17.65 19.56
CA ASP A 78 4.15 -18.80 18.85
C ASP A 78 2.62 -18.87 18.95
N GLY A 79 2.00 -17.97 19.74
CA GLY A 79 0.55 -17.95 19.94
C GLY A 79 -0.26 -17.50 18.72
N ASN A 80 0.39 -16.98 17.67
CA ASN A 80 -0.29 -16.38 16.51
C ASN A 80 0.38 -16.72 15.17
N ASN A 81 0.82 -17.97 15.01
CA ASN A 81 1.52 -18.42 13.79
C ASN A 81 0.66 -18.28 12.52
N LEU A 82 -0.67 -18.34 12.64
CA LEU A 82 -1.59 -18.13 11.51
C LEU A 82 -1.54 -16.71 10.95
N SER A 83 -1.00 -15.73 11.70
CA SER A 83 -0.76 -14.38 11.16
C SER A 83 0.27 -14.36 10.03
N VAL A 84 1.02 -15.44 9.81
CA VAL A 84 1.87 -15.56 8.61
C VAL A 84 1.06 -15.42 7.33
N PHE A 85 -0.16 -15.99 7.27
CA PHE A 85 -1.03 -15.83 6.10
C PHE A 85 -1.42 -14.37 5.91
N ARG A 86 -1.71 -13.66 7.01
CA ARG A 86 -2.06 -12.24 6.95
C ARG A 86 -0.90 -11.39 6.44
N VAL A 87 0.32 -11.65 6.92
CA VAL A 87 1.55 -10.99 6.43
C VAL A 87 1.74 -11.25 4.95
N ILE A 88 1.66 -12.50 4.51
CA ILE A 88 1.85 -12.85 3.10
C ILE A 88 0.77 -12.20 2.23
N SER A 89 -0.50 -12.22 2.62
CA SER A 89 -1.57 -11.54 1.88
C SER A 89 -1.30 -10.04 1.75
N LEU A 90 -0.99 -9.36 2.86
CA LEU A 90 -0.68 -7.93 2.85
C LEU A 90 0.53 -7.61 1.98
N TRP A 91 1.57 -8.43 2.04
CA TRP A 91 2.79 -8.24 1.26
C TRP A 91 2.55 -8.43 -0.25
N VAL A 92 1.81 -9.48 -0.62
CA VAL A 92 1.47 -9.79 -2.01
C VAL A 92 0.53 -8.75 -2.62
N ASP A 93 -0.46 -8.28 -1.86
CA ASP A 93 -1.45 -7.32 -2.34
C ASP A 93 -0.89 -5.89 -2.45
N ASN A 94 0.27 -5.64 -1.86
CA ASN A 94 0.92 -4.32 -1.83
C ASN A 94 2.37 -4.43 -2.33
N PRO A 95 2.60 -4.67 -3.64
CA PRO A 95 3.95 -4.84 -4.20
C PRO A 95 4.82 -3.57 -4.13
N GLY A 96 4.20 -2.40 -3.95
CA GLY A 96 4.89 -1.14 -3.71
C GLY A 96 5.30 -0.91 -2.25
N LEU A 97 5.00 -1.85 -1.34
CA LEU A 97 5.48 -1.79 0.04
C LEU A 97 7.01 -1.95 0.03
N ASP A 98 7.69 -0.86 0.38
CA ASP A 98 9.14 -0.87 0.48
C ASP A 98 9.58 -1.62 1.76
N LEU A 99 10.15 -2.80 1.57
CA LEU A 99 10.70 -3.61 2.65
C LEU A 99 12.11 -3.17 3.07
N GLU A 100 12.77 -2.36 2.25
CA GLU A 100 14.12 -1.85 2.46
C GLU A 100 14.11 -0.44 3.07
N ASP A 101 12.93 0.20 3.14
CA ASP A 101 12.73 1.51 3.75
C ASP A 101 13.20 1.53 5.21
N ALA A 102 14.26 2.31 5.45
CA ALA A 102 14.87 2.53 6.75
C ALA A 102 14.50 3.90 7.36
N SER A 103 13.44 4.55 6.85
CA SER A 103 12.98 5.86 7.36
C SER A 103 12.65 5.84 8.86
N ASP A 104 12.40 4.67 9.42
CA ASP A 104 12.08 4.46 10.82
C ASP A 104 13.35 4.10 11.62
N ALA A 105 13.98 5.12 12.22
CA ALA A 105 15.31 5.03 12.84
C ALA A 105 15.41 4.03 14.02
N ASP A 106 14.30 3.77 14.71
CA ASP A 106 14.26 2.92 15.91
C ASP A 106 14.03 1.42 15.59
N SER A 107 13.91 1.09 14.32
CA SER A 107 12.99 0.03 13.90
C SER A 107 13.57 -0.94 12.89
N GLY A 108 14.48 -0.43 12.05
CA GLY A 108 15.07 -1.16 10.95
C GLY A 108 14.09 -1.47 9.81
N PRO A 109 14.61 -1.90 8.66
CA PRO A 109 13.78 -2.28 7.50
C PRO A 109 12.84 -3.45 7.81
N LEU A 110 11.61 -3.40 7.30
CA LEU A 110 10.63 -4.50 7.41
C LEU A 110 11.18 -5.83 6.87
N GLY A 111 12.06 -5.78 5.86
CA GLY A 111 12.74 -6.94 5.31
C GLY A 111 13.60 -7.69 6.34
N GLN A 112 14.19 -7.01 7.31
CA GLN A 112 14.95 -7.67 8.38
C GLN A 112 14.01 -8.43 9.32
N LEU A 113 12.89 -7.81 9.71
CA LEU A 113 11.86 -8.47 10.52
C LEU A 113 11.23 -9.67 9.82
N LEU A 114 11.03 -9.57 8.50
CA LEU A 114 10.52 -10.66 7.66
C LEU A 114 11.44 -11.89 7.71
N HIS A 115 12.75 -11.69 7.62
CA HIS A 115 13.74 -12.77 7.68
C HIS A 115 14.07 -13.24 9.09
N ALA A 116 13.69 -12.50 10.12
CA ALA A 116 13.82 -12.90 11.52
C ALA A 116 12.74 -13.92 11.96
N ILE A 117 11.69 -14.12 11.16
CA ILE A 117 10.64 -15.10 11.47
C ILE A 117 11.21 -16.52 11.31
N PRO A 118 10.98 -17.42 12.29
CA PRO A 118 11.38 -18.81 12.16
C PRO A 118 10.82 -19.47 10.90
N SER A 119 11.69 -20.14 10.14
CA SER A 119 11.38 -20.71 8.81
C SER A 119 10.18 -21.67 8.82
N TRP A 120 10.00 -22.43 9.90
CA TRP A 120 8.89 -23.38 10.05
C TRP A 120 7.51 -22.71 10.01
N LYS A 121 7.40 -21.42 10.38
CA LYS A 121 6.15 -20.66 10.32
C LYS A 121 5.71 -20.39 8.88
N PHE A 122 6.63 -20.39 7.92
CA PHE A 122 6.31 -20.22 6.51
C PHE A 122 5.89 -21.52 5.82
N ILE A 123 6.15 -22.70 6.39
CA ILE A 123 5.86 -24.00 5.76
C ILE A 123 4.39 -24.08 5.31
N THR A 124 3.47 -23.62 6.15
CA THR A 124 2.03 -23.68 5.88
C THR A 124 1.58 -22.80 4.71
N VAL A 125 2.37 -21.79 4.34
CA VAL A 125 2.08 -20.86 3.23
C VAL A 125 2.97 -21.10 2.01
N LEU A 126 4.00 -21.96 2.10
CA LEU A 126 4.87 -22.33 0.97
C LEU A 126 4.11 -22.75 -0.29
N PRO A 127 3.04 -23.56 -0.24
CA PRO A 127 2.29 -23.93 -1.45
C PRO A 127 1.71 -22.74 -2.21
N GLN A 128 1.44 -21.63 -1.52
CA GLN A 128 0.92 -20.38 -2.10
C GLN A 128 2.05 -19.46 -2.59
N LEU A 129 3.24 -19.59 -1.99
CA LEU A 129 4.43 -18.79 -2.29
C LEU A 129 5.23 -19.35 -3.47
N ALA A 130 5.38 -20.67 -3.56
CA ALA A 130 6.20 -21.32 -4.59
C ALA A 130 5.76 -20.98 -6.02
N PRO A 131 4.46 -20.95 -6.37
CA PRO A 131 4.02 -20.55 -7.72
C PRO A 131 4.32 -19.09 -8.07
N ARG A 132 4.57 -18.23 -7.07
CA ARG A 132 4.87 -16.80 -7.26
C ARG A 132 6.37 -16.54 -7.46
N MET A 133 7.19 -17.57 -7.45
CA MET A 133 8.61 -17.43 -7.77
C MET A 133 8.78 -16.94 -9.21
N SER A 134 9.54 -15.88 -9.40
CA SER A 134 9.90 -15.36 -10.71
C SER A 134 11.41 -15.21 -10.85
N ASN A 135 11.90 -15.17 -12.09
CA ASN A 135 13.29 -14.88 -12.40
C ASN A 135 13.60 -13.38 -12.41
N GLU A 136 12.61 -12.54 -12.13
CA GLU A 136 12.79 -11.10 -12.05
C GLU A 136 13.68 -10.72 -10.86
N ASN A 137 14.37 -9.57 -11.01
CA ASN A 137 15.20 -8.99 -9.95
C ASN A 137 14.45 -7.88 -9.22
N THR A 138 13.24 -8.17 -8.76
CA THR A 138 12.46 -7.26 -7.91
C THR A 138 12.76 -7.50 -6.44
N PRO A 139 12.61 -6.50 -5.55
CA PRO A 139 12.74 -6.70 -4.11
C PRO A 139 11.86 -7.85 -3.60
N PHE A 140 10.60 -7.88 -4.05
CA PHE A 140 9.66 -8.98 -3.74
C PHE A 140 10.23 -10.35 -4.08
N ALA A 141 10.68 -10.56 -5.33
CA ALA A 141 11.20 -11.84 -5.78
C ALA A 141 12.47 -12.24 -5.01
N ARG A 142 13.31 -11.28 -4.61
CA ARG A 142 14.53 -11.54 -3.82
C ARG A 142 14.21 -12.04 -2.42
N HIS A 143 13.33 -11.34 -1.70
CA HIS A 143 12.87 -11.76 -0.37
C HIS A 143 12.17 -13.12 -0.42
N LEU A 144 11.32 -13.35 -1.43
CA LEU A 144 10.60 -14.61 -1.63
C LEU A 144 11.56 -15.78 -1.84
N LYS A 145 12.56 -15.61 -2.72
CA LYS A 145 13.60 -16.63 -2.97
C LYS A 145 14.36 -16.96 -1.69
N GLN A 146 14.71 -15.97 -0.89
CA GLN A 146 15.42 -16.18 0.37
C GLN A 146 14.57 -16.97 1.37
N ILE A 147 13.30 -16.63 1.56
CA ILE A 147 12.39 -17.36 2.46
C ILE A 147 12.26 -18.83 2.02
N ILE A 148 11.99 -19.07 0.72
CA ILE A 148 11.82 -20.43 0.19
C ILE A 148 13.12 -21.23 0.34
N LYS A 149 14.27 -20.62 0.05
CA LYS A 149 15.58 -21.25 0.22
C LYS A 149 15.82 -21.66 1.68
N THR A 150 15.56 -20.76 2.64
CA THR A 150 15.73 -21.07 4.06
C THR A 150 14.80 -22.21 4.48
N CYS A 151 13.53 -22.17 4.05
CA CYS A 151 12.60 -23.25 4.36
C CYS A 151 13.04 -24.61 3.80
N ALA A 152 13.53 -24.65 2.56
CA ALA A 152 13.99 -25.88 1.93
C ALA A 152 15.28 -26.46 2.55
N ILE A 153 16.12 -25.61 3.15
CA ILE A 153 17.34 -26.03 3.87
C ILE A 153 16.98 -26.57 5.25
N ASP A 154 16.13 -25.84 5.98
CA ASP A 154 15.81 -26.15 7.37
C ASP A 154 14.78 -27.30 7.49
N HIS A 155 13.88 -27.45 6.50
CA HIS A 155 12.74 -28.38 6.51
C HIS A 155 12.58 -29.07 5.14
N PRO A 156 13.47 -30.02 4.77
CA PRO A 156 13.44 -30.72 3.49
C PRO A 156 12.28 -31.71 3.31
#